data_AF-A0A3B8XKS9-F1
#
_entry.id   AF-A0A3B8XKS9-F1
#
_cell.length_a   1.000
_cell.length_b   1.000
_cell.length_c   1.000
_cell.angle_alpha   90.00
_cell.angle_beta   90.00
_cell.angle_gamma   90.00
#
_symmetry.space_group_name_H-M   'P 1'
#
loop_
_entity.id
_entity.type
_entity.pdbx_description
1 polymer ?
#
loop_
_entity_poly.entity_id
_entity_poly.type
_entity_poly.pdbx_seq_one_letter_code
_entity_poly.pdbx_strand_id
1 'polypeptide(L)' 'AHAATAPQPLLIKARAVVLASGGVGQLFAVTTNPTQARGEGVAMAARAGAIIADPEFV' A
#
# COMPACT_ATOMS: atom_id res chain seq x y z
N ALA A 1 -13.62 25.70 -16.51
CA ALA A 1 -12.61 24.74 -16.04
C ALA A 1 -13.01 24.30 -14.63
N HIS A 2 -13.46 23.06 -14.46
CA HIS A 2 -13.78 22.53 -13.13
C HIS A 2 -12.44 22.07 -12.52
N ALA A 3 -11.87 22.87 -11.62
CA ALA A 3 -10.75 22.42 -10.81
C ALA A 3 -11.24 21.22 -10.00
N ALA A 4 -10.68 20.04 -10.26
CA ALA A 4 -11.04 18.84 -9.52
C ALA A 4 -10.66 19.04 -8.04
N THR A 5 -11.66 19.21 -7.17
CA THR A 5 -11.46 19.24 -5.72
C THR A 5 -10.78 17.94 -5.31
N ALA A 6 -9.68 18.05 -4.56
CA ALA A 6 -9.00 16.88 -4.03
C ALA A 6 -9.99 16.03 -3.21
N PRO A 7 -9.96 14.69 -3.36
CA PRO A 7 -10.87 13.83 -2.62
C PRO A 7 -10.68 14.04 -1.12
N GLN A 8 -11.78 14.23 -0.39
CA GLN A 8 -11.73 14.30 1.07
C GLN A 8 -11.46 12.90 1.64
N PRO A 9 -10.58 12.78 2.64
CA PRO A 9 -10.29 11.48 3.26
C PRO A 9 -11.53 10.92 3.95
N LEU A 10 -11.81 9.63 3.72
CA LEU A 10 -12.90 8.90 4.38
C LEU A 10 -12.36 8.10 5.57
N LEU A 11 -12.94 8.30 6.75
CA LEU A 11 -12.67 7.47 7.93
C LEU A 11 -13.55 6.22 7.92
N ILE A 12 -12.95 5.04 7.74
CA ILE A 12 -13.64 3.75 7.84
C ILE A 12 -13.34 3.15 9.23
N LYS A 13 -14.36 3.07 10.09
CA LYS A 13 -14.23 2.45 11.42
C LYS A 13 -14.53 0.95 11.35
N ALA A 14 -13.68 0.13 11.94
CA ALA A 14 -13.88 -1.31 12.05
C ALA A 14 -13.23 -1.85 13.34
N ARG A 15 -13.74 -2.97 13.85
CA ARG A 15 -13.12 -3.68 14.99
C ARG A 15 -11.79 -4.34 14.62
N ALA A 16 -11.64 -4.73 13.37
CA ALA A 16 -10.43 -5.30 12.79
C ALA A 16 -10.31 -4.86 11.32
N VAL A 17 -9.08 -4.71 10.83
CA VAL A 17 -8.77 -4.34 9.45
C VAL A 17 -7.76 -5.34 8.91
N VAL A 18 -8.02 -5.90 7.73
CA VAL A 18 -7.11 -6.83 7.04
C VAL A 18 -6.51 -6.09 5.86
N LEU A 19 -5.18 -5.95 5.84
CA LEU A 19 -4.46 -5.42 4.69
C LEU A 19 -4.19 -6.56 3.70
N ALA A 20 -4.77 -6.47 2.51
CA ALA A 20 -4.62 -7.44 1.42
C ALA A 20 -4.21 -6.76 0.11
N SER A 21 -3.28 -5.80 0.19
CA SER A 21 -2.91 -4.91 -0.94
C SER A 21 -1.93 -5.51 -1.95
N GLY A 22 -1.53 -6.77 -1.79
CA GLY A 22 -0.50 -7.40 -2.61
C GLY A 22 0.93 -6.96 -2.26
N GLY A 23 1.87 -7.17 -3.20
CA GLY A 23 3.31 -7.04 -2.98
C GLY A 23 3.93 -5.69 -3.36
N VAL A 24 5.26 -5.67 -3.46
CA VAL A 24 6.13 -4.49 -3.65
C VAL A 24 6.87 -4.50 -5.00
N GLY A 25 6.37 -5.23 -6.00
CA GLY A 25 7.07 -5.49 -7.26
C GLY A 25 7.49 -4.23 -8.05
N GLN A 26 6.80 -3.11 -7.85
CA GLN A 26 7.13 -1.83 -8.48
C GLN A 26 8.37 -1.12 -7.87
N LEU A 27 9.06 -1.72 -6.90
CA LEU A 27 10.40 -1.30 -6.50
C LEU A 27 11.48 -1.67 -7.55
N PHE A 28 11.16 -2.59 -8.48
CA PHE A 28 12.08 -3.10 -9.49
C PHE A 28 11.78 -2.52 -10.86
N ALA A 29 12.83 -2.15 -11.61
CA ALA A 29 12.69 -1.58 -12.95
C ALA A 29 12.06 -2.54 -13.96
N VAL A 30 12.26 -3.85 -13.78
CA VAL A 30 11.64 -4.91 -14.58
C VAL A 30 10.97 -5.88 -13.61
N THR A 31 9.67 -6.10 -13.80
CA THR A 31 8.86 -6.95 -12.92
C THR A 31 7.71 -7.56 -13.71
N THR A 32 7.31 -8.79 -13.37
CA THR A 32 6.09 -9.42 -13.90
C THR A 32 4.85 -9.01 -13.11
N ASN A 33 5.06 -8.37 -11.95
CA ASN A 33 3.97 -7.95 -11.09
C ASN A 33 3.14 -6.83 -11.75
N PRO A 34 1.82 -6.81 -11.52
CA PRO A 34 0.96 -5.79 -12.08
C PRO A 34 1.28 -4.40 -11.51
N THR A 35 0.84 -3.34 -12.19
CA THR A 35 1.17 -1.96 -11.84
C THR A 35 0.62 -1.51 -10.48
N GLN A 36 -0.36 -2.23 -9.92
CA GLN A 36 -0.95 -1.99 -8.61
C GLN A 36 -0.11 -2.54 -7.44
N ALA A 37 0.82 -3.47 -7.69
CA ALA A 37 1.68 -4.08 -6.66
C ALA A 37 2.81 -3.13 -6.22
N ARG A 38 2.43 -2.02 -5.57
CA ARG A 38 3.30 -0.88 -5.19
C ARG A 38 3.72 -0.88 -3.72
N GLY A 39 3.33 -1.88 -2.94
CA GLY A 39 3.70 -1.98 -1.52
C GLY A 39 2.91 -1.06 -0.58
N GLU A 40 1.73 -0.58 -0.97
CA GLU A 40 0.96 0.38 -0.18
C GLU A 40 0.59 -0.15 1.22
N GLY A 41 0.18 -1.43 1.33
CA GLY A 41 -0.12 -2.06 2.61
C GLY A 41 1.11 -2.23 3.50
N VAL A 42 2.25 -2.63 2.94
CA VAL A 42 3.52 -2.72 3.68
C VAL A 42 3.93 -1.34 4.20
N ALA A 43 3.81 -0.30 3.36
CA ALA A 43 4.10 1.07 3.75
C ALA A 43 3.15 1.60 4.84
N MET A 44 1.85 1.27 4.76
CA MET A 44 0.88 1.61 5.82
C MET A 44 1.22 0.91 7.13
N ALA A 45 1.53 -0.39 7.09
CA ALA A 45 1.90 -1.17 8.27
C ALA A 45 3.17 -0.60 8.93
N ALA A 46 4.20 -0.31 8.14
CA ALA A 46 5.44 0.30 8.64
C ALA A 46 5.19 1.66 9.29
N ARG A 47 4.36 2.53 8.68
CA ARG A 47 3.97 3.81 9.29
C ARG A 47 3.18 3.66 10.59
N ALA A 48 2.45 2.57 10.75
CA ALA A 48 1.75 2.24 11.99
C ALA A 48 2.65 1.60 13.05
N GLY A 49 3.95 1.42 12.77
CA GLY A 49 4.92 0.82 13.68
C GLY A 49 4.93 -0.71 13.70
N ALA A 50 4.33 -1.37 12.70
CA ALA A 50 4.43 -2.81 12.57
C ALA A 50 5.86 -3.23 12.21
N ILE A 51 6.30 -4.37 12.76
CA ILE A 51 7.53 -5.03 12.33
C ILE A 51 7.26 -5.74 11.00
N ILE A 52 8.07 -5.44 9.98
CA ILE A 52 8.01 -6.10 8.68
C ILE A 52 9.06 -7.22 8.69
N ALA A 53 8.61 -8.45 8.45
CA ALA A 53 9.48 -9.61 8.39
C ALA A 53 9.99 -9.84 6.96
N ASP A 54 11.25 -10.26 6.87
CA ASP A 54 11.89 -10.80 5.67
C ASP A 54 11.79 -9.93 4.39
N PRO A 55 11.86 -8.59 4.44
CA PRO A 55 11.72 -7.74 3.25
C PRO A 55 12.87 -7.91 2.23
N GLU A 56 13.98 -8.54 2.62
CA GLU A 56 15.13 -8.81 1.77
C GLU A 56 14.93 -9.97 0.77
N PHE A 57 13.89 -10.79 0.95
CA PHE A 57 13.60 -11.91 0.06
C PHE A 57 12.64 -11.48 -1.06
N VAL A 58 13.16 -11.43 -2.29
CA VAL A 58 12.46 -10.92 -3.49
C VAL A 58 12.52 -11.92 -4.62
#